data_AF-A0A7S0WSH2-F1
#
_entry.id   AF-A0A7S0WSH2-F1
#
_cell.length_a   1.000
_cell.length_b   1.000
_cell.length_c   1.000
_cell.angle_alpha   90.00
_cell.angle_beta   90.00
_cell.angle_gamma   90.00
#
_symmetry.space_group_name_H-M   'P 1'
#
loop_
_entity.id
_entity.type
_entity.pdbx_description
1 polymer ?
#
loop_
_entity_poly.entity_id
_entity_poly.type
_entity_poly.pdbx_seq_one_letter_code
_entity_poly.pdbx_strand_id
1 'polypeptide(L)'
;TPDFFKKFMRPGMAGGGAGEPQARPPPPPQGLGAFLSVSDLDSVAGALREFAAKTLLPKLEERCAKLNAGITATRRGIRNQFKRFWKGGLSDDAAIDKPYPWHSIESQLRQLADLALLLHAYDFAAATYRLAAQDYLAANANRWYAGAQEML
;
A
#
# COMPACT_ATOMS: atom_id res chain seq x y z
N THR A 1 19.60 -25.34 -22.99
CA THR A 1 19.22 -24.88 -21.63
C THR A 1 17.72 -24.67 -21.58
N PRO A 2 17.02 -25.05 -20.50
CA PRO A 2 15.59 -24.75 -20.38
C PRO A 2 15.37 -23.24 -20.47
N ASP A 3 14.41 -22.80 -21.27
CA ASP A 3 14.05 -21.39 -21.41
C ASP A 3 13.44 -20.89 -20.08
N PHE A 4 14.25 -20.14 -19.33
CA PHE A 4 13.87 -19.54 -18.04
C PHE A 4 12.59 -18.68 -18.16
N PHE A 5 12.40 -18.01 -19.29
CA PHE A 5 11.28 -17.10 -19.49
C PHE A 5 9.98 -17.83 -19.82
N LYS A 6 10.06 -19.05 -20.35
CA LYS A 6 8.90 -19.84 -20.76
C LYS A 6 7.86 -20.00 -19.64
N LYS A 7 8.28 -20.18 -18.38
CA LYS A 7 7.36 -20.30 -17.23
C LYS A 7 6.61 -19.00 -16.89
N PHE A 8 7.11 -17.86 -17.36
CA PHE A 8 6.51 -16.54 -17.15
C PHE A 8 5.73 -16.06 -18.39
N MET A 9 5.72 -16.84 -19.47
CA MET A 9 4.93 -16.57 -20.67
C MET A 9 3.48 -17.05 -20.45
N ARG A 10 2.67 -16.24 -19.75
CA ARG A 10 1.23 -16.47 -19.66
C ARG A 10 0.54 -16.03 -20.96
N PRO A 11 -0.53 -16.72 -21.40
CA PRO A 11 -1.36 -16.21 -22.49
C PRO A 11 -1.88 -14.81 -22.13
N GLY A 12 -1.95 -13.92 -23.12
CA GLY A 12 -2.54 -12.60 -22.93
C GLY A 12 -4.01 -12.72 -22.53
N MET A 13 -4.52 -11.72 -21.81
CA MET A 13 -5.95 -11.69 -21.48
C MET A 13 -6.78 -11.57 -22.77
N ALA A 14 -7.91 -12.29 -22.82
CA ALA A 14 -8.85 -12.19 -23.92
C ALA A 14 -9.33 -10.73 -24.06
N GLY A 15 -9.09 -10.13 -25.23
CA GLY A 15 -9.47 -8.75 -25.52
C GLY A 15 -8.44 -7.67 -25.16
N GLY A 16 -7.31 -8.02 -24.50
CA GLY A 16 -6.29 -7.06 -24.06
C GLY A 16 -6.76 -6.25 -22.83
N GLY A 17 -6.25 -6.59 -21.65
CA GLY A 17 -6.54 -5.88 -20.40
C GLY A 17 -5.38 -4.99 -19.98
N ALA A 18 -5.66 -3.85 -19.33
CA ALA A 18 -4.65 -2.93 -18.78
C ALA A 18 -3.60 -2.43 -19.81
N GLY A 19 -3.99 -2.28 -21.08
CA GLY A 19 -3.10 -1.84 -22.15
C GLY A 19 -2.24 -2.94 -22.77
N GLU A 20 -2.46 -4.21 -22.41
CA GLU A 20 -1.79 -5.33 -23.08
C GLU A 20 -2.35 -5.56 -24.49
N PRO A 21 -1.49 -5.89 -25.48
CA PRO A 21 -1.95 -6.26 -26.81
C PRO A 21 -2.75 -7.58 -26.79
N GLN A 22 -3.70 -7.73 -27.72
CA GLN A 22 -4.57 -8.92 -27.82
C GLN A 22 -3.79 -10.24 -27.96
N ALA A 23 -2.60 -10.18 -28.55
CA ALA A 23 -1.67 -11.30 -28.63
C ALA A 23 -0.24 -10.81 -28.40
N ARG A 24 0.56 -11.64 -27.72
CA ARG A 24 1.99 -11.39 -27.55
C ARG A 24 2.71 -11.61 -28.89
N PRO A 25 3.67 -10.76 -29.28
CA PRO A 25 4.51 -11.05 -30.43
C PRO A 25 5.23 -12.39 -30.25
N PRO A 26 5.52 -13.11 -31.35
CA PRO A 26 6.26 -14.37 -31.27
C PRO A 26 7.63 -14.13 -30.61
N PRO A 27 8.14 -15.10 -29.82
CA PRO A 27 9.46 -14.97 -29.22
C PRO A 27 10.53 -14.86 -30.32
N PRO A 28 11.62 -14.12 -30.06
CA PRO A 28 12.72 -14.02 -31.03
C PRO A 28 13.31 -15.40 -31.33
N PRO A 29 13.88 -15.64 -32.53
CA PRO A 29 14.36 -16.95 -32.94
C PRO A 29 15.41 -17.57 -32.00
N GLN A 30 16.21 -16.75 -31.34
CA GLN A 30 17.25 -17.20 -30.40
C GLN A 30 16.71 -17.45 -28.98
N GLY A 31 15.44 -17.14 -28.71
CA GLY A 31 14.82 -17.18 -27.39
C GLY A 31 14.93 -15.86 -26.62
N LEU A 32 14.07 -15.69 -25.62
CA LEU A 32 14.11 -14.50 -24.76
C LEU A 32 15.38 -14.50 -23.90
N GLY A 33 16.02 -13.34 -23.76
CA GLY A 33 17.25 -13.19 -23.01
C GLY A 33 18.49 -13.83 -23.67
N ALA A 34 18.41 -14.24 -24.94
CA ALA A 34 19.55 -14.85 -25.67
C ALA A 34 20.80 -13.96 -25.77
N PHE A 35 20.62 -12.64 -25.60
CA PHE A 35 21.69 -11.65 -25.61
C PHE A 35 22.08 -11.16 -24.20
N LEU A 36 21.51 -11.75 -23.14
CA LEU A 36 21.90 -11.45 -21.77
C LEU A 36 22.98 -12.44 -21.33
N SER A 37 24.16 -11.92 -21.04
CA SER A 37 25.21 -12.69 -20.38
C SER A 37 24.88 -12.89 -18.89
N VAL A 38 25.58 -13.82 -18.24
CA VAL A 38 25.49 -14.00 -16.78
C VAL A 38 25.88 -12.70 -16.06
N SER A 39 26.89 -11.97 -16.58
CA SER A 39 27.31 -10.68 -16.04
C SER A 39 26.21 -9.61 -16.11
N ASP A 40 25.39 -9.62 -17.16
CA ASP A 40 24.26 -8.69 -17.28
C ASP A 40 23.19 -9.00 -16.23
N LEU A 41 22.89 -10.28 -16.03
CA LEU A 41 21.93 -10.72 -15.01
C LEU A 41 22.41 -10.34 -13.59
N ASP A 42 23.69 -10.55 -13.31
CA ASP A 42 24.29 -10.15 -12.03
C ASP A 42 24.28 -8.64 -11.84
N SER A 43 24.52 -7.87 -12.90
CA SER A 43 24.48 -6.40 -12.88
C SER A 43 23.06 -5.89 -12.61
N VAL A 44 22.05 -6.46 -13.26
CA VAL A 44 20.64 -6.12 -13.02
C VAL A 44 20.22 -6.48 -11.59
N ALA A 45 20.60 -7.67 -11.11
CA ALA A 45 20.32 -8.08 -9.75
C ALA A 45 21.03 -7.18 -8.72
N GLY A 46 22.28 -6.78 -9.00
CA GLY A 46 23.03 -5.81 -8.21
C GLY A 46 22.34 -4.45 -8.13
N ALA A 47 21.96 -3.90 -9.29
CA ALA A 47 21.25 -2.63 -9.37
C ALA A 47 19.91 -2.65 -8.61
N LEU A 48 19.14 -3.74 -8.72
CA LEU A 48 17.87 -3.89 -8.00
C LEU A 48 18.08 -3.95 -6.48
N ARG A 49 19.09 -4.71 -6.01
CA ARG A 49 19.44 -4.76 -4.58
C ARG A 49 19.88 -3.38 -4.07
N GLU A 50 20.70 -2.68 -4.84
CA GLU A 50 21.16 -1.34 -4.49
C GLU A 50 20.00 -0.34 -4.42
N PHE A 51 19.12 -0.32 -5.42
CA PHE A 51 17.93 0.51 -5.43
C PHE A 51 17.02 0.21 -4.23
N ALA A 52 16.76 -1.07 -3.96
CA ALA A 52 15.91 -1.48 -2.84
C ALA A 52 16.49 -1.01 -1.50
N ALA A 53 17.79 -1.25 -1.27
CA ALA A 53 18.45 -0.98 0.01
C ALA A 53 18.77 0.51 0.23
N LYS A 54 19.21 1.23 -0.82
CA LYS A 54 19.69 2.62 -0.69
C LYS A 54 18.62 3.67 -0.98
N THR A 55 17.54 3.29 -1.66
CA THR A 55 16.52 4.26 -2.10
C THR A 55 15.14 3.88 -1.59
N LEU A 56 14.62 2.71 -1.97
CA LEU A 56 13.23 2.36 -1.68
C LEU A 56 12.99 2.23 -0.17
N LEU A 57 13.77 1.38 0.51
CA LEU A 57 13.61 1.11 1.93
C LEU A 57 13.73 2.40 2.78
N PRO A 58 14.78 3.24 2.63
CA PRO A 58 14.88 4.50 3.36
C PRO A 58 13.70 5.44 3.12
N LYS A 59 13.14 5.48 1.91
CA LYS A 59 11.99 6.34 1.59
C LYS A 59 10.69 5.84 2.20
N LEU A 60 10.50 4.51 2.29
CA LEU A 60 9.37 3.92 2.98
C LEU A 60 9.44 4.19 4.50
N GLU A 61 10.62 4.03 5.10
CA GLU A 61 10.87 4.35 6.50
C GLU A 61 10.63 5.85 6.80
N GLU A 62 11.16 6.74 5.96
CA GLU A 62 10.92 8.19 6.05
C GLU A 62 9.43 8.52 5.98
N ARG A 63 8.69 7.88 5.06
CA ARG A 63 7.24 8.08 4.93
C ARG A 63 6.48 7.56 6.15
N CYS A 64 6.83 6.39 6.66
CA CYS A 64 6.27 5.81 7.87
C CYS A 64 6.46 6.73 9.08
N ALA A 65 7.68 7.24 9.27
CA ALA A 65 8.01 8.18 10.34
C ALA A 65 7.20 9.49 10.25
N LYS A 66 7.07 10.06 9.04
CA LYS A 66 6.27 11.27 8.82
C LYS A 66 4.79 11.06 9.11
N LEU A 67 4.22 9.95 8.66
CA LEU A 67 2.82 9.60 8.94
C LEU A 67 2.59 9.42 10.45
N ASN A 68 3.45 8.66 11.12
CA ASN A 68 3.33 8.43 12.57
C ASN A 68 3.45 9.73 13.37
N ALA A 69 4.39 10.61 13.01
CA ALA A 69 4.53 11.93 13.63
C ALA A 69 3.30 12.82 13.39
N GLY A 70 2.79 12.86 12.15
CA GLY A 70 1.59 13.63 11.78
C GLY A 70 0.34 13.16 12.53
N ILE A 71 0.10 11.85 12.57
CA ILE A 71 -1.01 11.23 13.30
C ILE A 71 -0.90 11.52 14.80
N THR A 72 0.29 11.35 15.39
CA THR A 72 0.52 11.60 16.81
C THR A 72 0.28 13.08 17.16
N ALA A 73 0.79 14.01 16.36
CA ALA A 73 0.59 15.44 16.55
C ALA A 73 -0.90 15.81 16.44
N THR A 74 -1.59 15.27 15.43
CA THR A 74 -2.99 15.55 15.15
C THR A 74 -3.89 14.99 16.26
N ARG A 75 -3.70 13.73 16.68
CA ARG A 75 -4.47 13.13 17.78
C ARG A 75 -4.21 13.78 19.14
N ARG A 76 -2.98 14.23 19.42
CA ARG A 76 -2.69 15.03 20.63
C ARG A 76 -3.38 16.40 20.59
N GLY A 77 -3.36 17.08 19.45
CA GLY A 77 -4.04 18.37 19.25
C GLY A 77 -5.56 18.26 19.28
N ILE A 78 -6.10 17.21 18.67
CA ILE A 78 -7.53 16.90 18.64
C ILE A 78 -8.06 16.55 20.03
N ARG A 79 -7.32 15.83 20.88
CA ARG A 79 -7.73 15.60 22.30
C ARG A 79 -7.95 16.91 23.06
N ASN A 80 -7.21 17.96 22.72
CA ASN A 80 -7.39 19.30 23.28
C ASN A 80 -8.57 20.06 22.65
N GLN A 81 -8.90 19.79 21.39
CA GLN A 81 -10.08 20.36 20.72
C GLN A 81 -11.39 19.66 21.12
N PHE A 82 -11.38 18.34 21.34
CA PHE A 82 -12.55 17.59 21.81
C PHE A 82 -13.02 18.05 23.21
N LYS A 83 -12.12 18.55 24.06
CA LYS A 83 -12.53 19.23 25.31
C LYS A 83 -13.36 20.50 25.06
N ARG A 84 -13.22 21.16 23.90
CA ARG A 84 -14.05 22.31 23.47
C ARG A 84 -15.33 21.88 22.74
N PHE A 85 -15.33 20.73 22.07
CA PHE A 85 -16.46 20.26 21.25
C PHE A 85 -17.50 19.42 22.00
N TRP A 86 -17.22 18.94 23.21
CA TRP A 86 -18.23 18.30 24.11
C TRP A 86 -19.33 19.26 24.63
N LYS A 87 -19.57 20.40 23.96
CA LYS A 87 -20.63 21.39 24.27
C LYS A 87 -21.56 21.68 23.09
N GLY A 88 -21.49 20.94 21.98
CA GLY A 88 -22.33 21.26 20.80
C GLY A 88 -22.68 20.05 19.93
N GLY A 89 -23.89 19.52 20.13
CA GLY A 89 -24.82 18.96 19.14
C GLY A 89 -24.29 17.98 18.09
N LEU A 90 -24.63 16.70 18.27
CA LEU A 90 -24.59 15.67 17.23
C LEU A 90 -25.69 15.93 16.19
N SER A 91 -25.32 16.18 14.94
CA SER A 91 -26.22 16.06 13.79
C SER A 91 -25.95 14.73 13.09
N ASP A 92 -26.93 13.84 13.22
CA ASP A 92 -27.01 12.52 12.63
C ASP A 92 -27.40 12.66 11.15
N ASP A 93 -26.40 12.77 10.27
CA ASP A 93 -26.59 12.54 8.84
C ASP A 93 -26.00 11.17 8.51
N ALA A 94 -26.89 10.20 8.27
CA ALA A 94 -26.55 8.84 7.84
C ALA A 94 -25.72 8.90 6.54
N ALA A 95 -24.40 8.86 6.70
CA ALA A 95 -23.45 8.95 5.61
C ALA A 95 -23.41 7.62 4.84
N ILE A 96 -24.02 7.60 3.66
CA ILE A 96 -23.61 6.70 2.57
C ILE A 96 -22.08 6.76 2.49
N ASP A 97 -21.39 5.61 2.57
CA ASP A 97 -19.92 5.42 2.54
C ASP A 97 -19.21 6.43 1.61
N LYS A 98 -18.93 7.63 2.11
CA LYS A 98 -18.14 8.61 1.36
C LYS A 98 -16.69 8.13 1.44
N PRO A 99 -15.97 8.08 0.31
CA PRO A 99 -14.57 7.68 0.34
C PRO A 99 -13.78 8.67 1.20
N TYR A 100 -12.99 8.16 2.15
CA TYR A 100 -12.09 9.00 2.93
C TYR A 100 -11.10 9.67 1.97
N PRO A 101 -10.93 11.01 2.03
CA PRO A 101 -9.88 11.69 1.28
C PRO A 101 -8.52 11.13 1.66
N TRP A 102 -7.61 10.99 0.69
CA TRP A 102 -6.29 10.38 0.90
C TRP A 102 -5.47 11.00 2.06
N HIS A 103 -5.73 12.27 2.38
CA HIS A 103 -5.05 13.04 3.41
C HIS A 103 -5.81 13.09 4.75
N SER A 104 -6.98 12.45 4.85
CA SER A 104 -7.69 12.33 6.13
C SER A 104 -6.86 11.53 7.14
N ILE A 105 -7.10 11.74 8.43
CA ILE A 105 -6.32 11.05 9.45
C ILE A 105 -6.56 9.54 9.43
N GLU A 106 -7.79 9.13 9.09
CA GLU A 106 -8.19 7.73 8.96
C GLU A 106 -7.50 7.07 7.75
N SER A 107 -7.42 7.76 6.61
CA SER A 107 -6.64 7.29 5.45
C SER A 107 -5.13 7.26 5.72
N GLN A 108 -4.59 8.25 6.45
CA GLN A 108 -3.19 8.25 6.86
C GLN A 108 -2.85 7.12 7.83
N LEU A 109 -3.78 6.78 8.74
CA LEU A 109 -3.65 5.63 9.63
C LEU A 109 -3.63 4.31 8.87
N ARG A 110 -4.52 4.14 7.88
CA ARG A 110 -4.50 2.97 6.98
C ARG A 110 -3.17 2.87 6.24
N GLN A 111 -2.72 3.97 5.62
CA GLN A 111 -1.42 4.02 4.92
C GLN A 111 -0.24 3.67 5.84
N LEU A 112 -0.26 4.14 7.08
CA LEU A 112 0.79 3.82 8.06
C LEU A 112 0.81 2.32 8.37
N ALA A 113 -0.36 1.72 8.58
CA ALA A 113 -0.48 0.28 8.84
C ALA A 113 -0.03 -0.56 7.64
N ASP A 114 -0.38 -0.16 6.40
CA ASP A 114 0.07 -0.81 5.17
C ASP A 114 1.58 -0.76 5.01
N LEU A 115 2.19 0.41 5.23
CA LEU A 115 3.64 0.56 5.16
C LEU A 115 4.36 -0.24 6.25
N ALA A 116 3.81 -0.27 7.46
CA ALA A 116 4.34 -1.10 8.54
C ALA A 116 4.28 -2.60 8.20
N LEU A 117 3.19 -3.05 7.59
CA LEU A 117 3.04 -4.43 7.12
C LEU A 117 4.09 -4.77 6.05
N LEU A 118 4.28 -3.88 5.08
CA LEU A 118 5.30 -4.01 4.02
C LEU A 118 6.72 -4.10 4.60
N LEU A 119 6.99 -3.37 5.68
CA LEU A 119 8.27 -3.38 6.41
C LEU A 119 8.37 -4.50 7.45
N HIS A 120 7.41 -5.42 7.47
CA HIS A 120 7.35 -6.58 8.38
C HIS A 120 7.25 -6.20 9.87
N ALA A 121 6.83 -4.98 10.19
CA ALA A 121 6.55 -4.52 11.55
C ALA A 121 5.13 -4.95 11.97
N TYR A 122 4.86 -6.27 11.98
CA TYR A 122 3.52 -6.83 12.07
C TYR A 122 2.74 -6.42 13.31
N ASP A 123 3.38 -6.41 14.49
CA ASP A 123 2.72 -6.00 15.74
C ASP A 123 2.27 -4.53 15.69
N PHE A 124 3.12 -3.66 15.13
CA PHE A 124 2.81 -2.24 14.95
C PHE A 124 1.73 -2.03 13.90
N ALA A 125 1.77 -2.77 12.79
CA ALA A 125 0.73 -2.75 11.76
C ALA A 125 -0.62 -3.18 12.36
N ALA A 126 -0.68 -4.30 13.07
CA ALA A 126 -1.90 -4.82 13.69
C ALA A 126 -2.49 -3.83 14.72
N ALA A 127 -1.64 -3.23 15.57
CA ALA A 127 -2.09 -2.19 16.50
C ALA A 127 -2.67 -0.97 15.78
N THR A 128 -2.03 -0.54 14.69
CA THR A 128 -2.48 0.60 13.89
C THR A 128 -3.78 0.30 13.13
N TYR A 129 -3.95 -0.93 12.63
CA TYR A 129 -5.19 -1.40 12.01
C TYR A 129 -6.36 -1.40 12.99
N ARG A 130 -6.15 -1.89 14.22
CA ARG A 130 -7.18 -1.84 15.27
C ARG A 130 -7.61 -0.40 15.56
N LEU A 131 -6.67 0.53 15.58
CA LEU A 131 -6.97 1.95 15.78
C LEU A 131 -7.80 2.53 14.63
N ALA A 132 -7.41 2.24 13.37
CA ALA A 132 -8.17 2.67 12.20
C ALA A 132 -9.58 2.06 12.17
N ALA A 133 -9.70 0.76 12.50
CA ALA A 133 -10.98 0.08 12.56
C ALA A 133 -11.93 0.71 13.60
N GLN A 134 -11.42 1.10 14.77
CA GLN A 134 -12.22 1.81 15.77
C GLN A 134 -12.77 3.15 15.25
N ASP A 135 -11.95 3.93 14.53
CA ASP A 135 -12.38 5.19 13.92
C ASP A 135 -13.46 4.96 12.86
N TYR A 136 -13.28 3.95 11.99
CA TYR A 136 -14.26 3.61 10.94
C TYR A 136 -15.59 3.16 11.53
N LEU A 137 -15.56 2.33 12.57
CA LEU A 137 -16.75 1.88 13.25
C LEU A 137 -17.50 3.05 13.92
N ALA A 138 -16.77 3.95 14.58
CA ALA A 138 -17.34 5.15 15.20
C ALA A 138 -17.99 6.11 14.18
N ALA A 139 -17.51 6.09 12.93
CA ALA A 139 -18.04 6.89 11.83
C ALA A 139 -19.12 6.16 10.99
N ASN A 140 -19.55 4.96 11.38
CA ASN A 140 -20.45 4.09 10.60
C ASN A 140 -19.93 3.79 9.16
N ALA A 141 -18.61 3.84 8.94
CA ALA A 141 -17.96 3.58 7.66
C ALA A 141 -17.70 2.08 7.45
N ASN A 142 -18.76 1.31 7.27
CA ASN A 142 -18.73 -0.16 7.34
C ASN A 142 -17.81 -0.83 6.30
N ARG A 143 -17.69 -0.29 5.08
CA ARG A 143 -16.77 -0.85 4.06
C ARG A 143 -15.30 -0.70 4.47
N TRP A 144 -14.95 0.47 5.00
CA TRP A 144 -13.59 0.74 5.48
C TRP A 144 -13.26 -0.08 6.72
N TYR A 145 -14.23 -0.22 7.63
CA TYR A 145 -14.11 -1.09 8.79
C TYR A 145 -13.84 -2.54 8.38
N ALA A 146 -14.63 -3.10 7.46
CA ALA A 146 -14.44 -4.46 6.96
C ALA A 146 -13.03 -4.65 6.35
N GLY A 147 -12.57 -3.72 5.49
CA GLY A 147 -11.25 -3.78 4.89
C GLY A 147 -10.07 -3.58 5.88
N ALA A 148 -10.32 -3.03 7.07
CA ALA A 148 -9.33 -3.03 8.16
C ALA A 148 -9.38 -4.33 8.96
N GLN A 149 -10.55 -4.95 9.13
CA GLN A 149 -10.72 -6.24 9.79
C GLN A 149 -10.09 -7.39 9.00
N GLU A 150 -10.12 -7.35 7.67
CA GLU A 150 -9.45 -8.36 6.82
C GLU A 150 -7.93 -8.44 7.01
N MET A 151 -7.32 -7.40 7.61
CA MET A 151 -5.88 -7.33 7.85
C MET A 151 -5.46 -7.77 9.26
N LEU A 152 -6.41 -8.05 10.15
CA LEU A 152 -6.21 -8.39 11.57
C LEU A 152 -6.30 -9.89 11.81
#